data_AF-A0A7Y1TXJ6-F1
#
_entry.id   AF-A0A7Y1TXJ6-F1
#
_cell.length_a   1.000
_cell.length_b   1.000
_cell.length_c   1.000
_cell.angle_alpha   90.00
_cell.angle_beta   90.00
_cell.angle_gamma   90.00
#
_symmetry.space_group_name_H-M   'P 1'
#
loop_
_entity.id
_entity.type
_entity.pdbx_description
1 polymer ?
#
loop_
_entity_poly.entity_id
_entity_poly.type
_entity_poly.pdbx_seq_one_letter_code
_entity_poly.pdbx_strand_id
1 'polypeptide(L)'
;MKSQRYVSQSTTWLTGLLVLAMAPIAIAAEAPGTKAGQWHYLGGDSAHTRYSPASEIDADNFEDLEEAWIWDGASFDAASGRSTPSYINGVLYTVAGPRRHVVAIDPASGETLWSYREPNTLRYEYSMRKDYGKGIAYANVDGRDVIFISSPGFFLTALDAKTGVPLEDWGTPVPIDGFPKSGVVDMLKDLGHEYDPYKGIPLEVGYITTSAPPIVVNGVIVVGNSHEQGYNQSRLENIPGDILGYDAKTGKFLWKFNVLPKPGEFGHETWENDAWKWTGDISSWAPLSADQERGIVYVPTNGATLDFYGGFRPGDNLFSTSLIALDVKTGKRLWHFQMVHHDIWNYDTPTAPVLLDVNIKGKTVPIVAQVTKQSFTYTFNRVTGEPIWPIVEKPVPASKIPGEKLSETQPFPTWPLPFDNQGLSTDDLIDFTPELRARMVEILKDFDTGPLFQPPLHRDNDEGYK
;
A
#
# COMPACT_ATOMS: atom_id res chain seq x y z
N MET A 1 -15.84 61.59 73.23
CA MET A 1 -14.85 62.68 73.05
C MET A 1 -14.59 62.81 71.56
N LYS A 2 -15.01 63.93 70.94
CA LYS A 2 -14.69 64.52 69.60
C LYS A 2 -14.22 63.58 68.46
N SER A 3 -14.64 63.62 67.20
CA SER A 3 -15.55 64.45 66.40
C SER A 3 -15.43 64.02 64.93
N GLN A 4 -16.54 64.01 64.17
CA GLN A 4 -16.67 64.32 62.71
C GLN A 4 -15.88 63.46 61.68
N ARG A 5 -16.38 63.05 60.51
CA ARG A 5 -17.29 63.66 59.52
C ARG A 5 -17.74 62.60 58.48
N TYR A 6 -18.84 62.91 57.79
CA TYR A 6 -19.52 62.17 56.70
C TYR A 6 -18.65 61.86 55.45
N VAL A 7 -19.02 60.83 54.67
CA VAL A 7 -19.67 60.92 53.33
C VAL A 7 -19.71 59.53 52.64
N SER A 8 -20.74 59.37 51.79
CA SER A 8 -21.27 58.23 51.04
C SER A 8 -20.31 57.25 50.36
N GLN A 9 -20.71 55.97 50.34
CA GLN A 9 -20.26 55.00 49.34
C GLN A 9 -21.42 54.58 48.44
N SER A 10 -21.17 54.74 47.14
CA SER A 10 -21.98 54.37 45.98
C SER A 10 -21.97 52.86 45.75
N THR A 11 -23.15 52.30 45.49
CA THR A 11 -23.36 50.90 45.09
C THR A 11 -23.01 50.72 43.62
N THR A 12 -21.91 50.01 43.32
CA THR A 12 -21.56 49.62 41.94
C THR A 12 -22.06 48.21 41.68
N TRP A 13 -22.99 48.08 40.73
CA TRP A 13 -23.44 46.81 40.16
C TRP A 13 -22.36 46.24 39.25
N LEU A 14 -21.83 45.06 39.56
CA LEU A 14 -20.97 44.28 38.66
C LEU A 14 -21.87 43.40 37.77
N THR A 15 -22.09 43.85 36.54
CA THR A 15 -22.59 43.02 35.44
C THR A 15 -21.50 42.02 35.06
N GLY A 16 -21.72 40.74 35.38
CA GLY A 16 -20.89 39.63 34.91
C GLY A 16 -21.14 39.37 33.43
N LEU A 17 -20.11 39.57 32.61
CA LEU A 17 -20.06 39.10 31.22
C LEU A 17 -19.72 37.61 31.23
N LEU A 18 -20.71 36.76 30.96
CA LEU A 18 -20.52 35.35 30.67
C LEU A 18 -19.88 35.24 29.27
N VAL A 19 -18.57 35.00 29.21
CA VAL A 19 -17.89 34.62 27.97
C VAL A 19 -18.10 33.11 27.81
N LEU A 20 -19.03 32.71 26.94
CA LEU A 20 -19.10 31.33 26.45
C LEU A 20 -17.83 31.06 25.65
N ALA A 21 -16.91 30.28 26.21
CA ALA A 21 -15.80 29.70 25.47
C ALA A 21 -16.36 28.62 24.53
N MET A 22 -16.65 28.99 23.27
CA MET A 22 -16.79 28.01 22.21
C MET A 22 -15.41 27.39 21.98
N ALA A 23 -15.23 26.12 22.40
CA ALA A 23 -14.10 25.33 21.95
C ALA A 23 -14.19 25.20 20.42
N PRO A 24 -13.11 25.45 19.67
CA PRO A 24 -13.12 25.16 18.24
C PRO A 24 -13.26 23.64 18.08
N ILE A 25 -14.41 23.20 17.58
CA ILE A 25 -14.56 21.86 17.04
C ILE A 25 -13.57 21.79 15.89
N ALA A 26 -12.53 20.97 16.05
CA ALA A 26 -11.62 20.66 14.96
C ALA A 26 -12.43 19.88 13.92
N ILE A 27 -12.96 20.59 12.94
CA ILE A 27 -13.51 19.98 11.73
C ILE A 27 -12.30 19.37 11.03
N ALA A 28 -12.14 18.05 11.10
CA ALA A 28 -11.24 17.33 10.21
C ALA A 28 -11.63 17.73 8.78
N ALA A 29 -10.69 18.28 8.03
CA ALA A 29 -10.96 18.62 6.64
C ALA A 29 -11.42 17.34 5.93
N GLU A 30 -12.64 17.35 5.38
CA GLU A 30 -13.16 16.23 4.62
C GLU A 30 -12.20 15.92 3.48
N ALA A 31 -11.63 14.72 3.48
CA ALA A 31 -10.78 14.29 2.39
C ALA A 31 -11.65 14.21 1.11
N PRO A 32 -11.20 14.74 -0.04
CA PRO A 32 -12.05 14.94 -1.22
C PRO A 32 -12.79 13.69 -1.70
N GLY A 33 -12.25 12.49 -1.44
CA GLY A 33 -12.79 11.23 -1.93
C GLY A 33 -13.99 10.66 -1.15
N THR A 34 -14.27 11.15 0.07
CA THR A 34 -15.37 10.62 0.92
C THR A 34 -16.48 11.62 1.23
N LYS A 35 -16.34 12.85 0.73
CA LYS A 35 -17.33 13.91 0.90
C LYS A 35 -18.69 13.49 0.32
N ALA A 36 -19.77 13.82 1.03
CA ALA A 36 -21.14 13.50 0.64
C ALA A 36 -21.37 11.99 0.35
N GLY A 37 -20.72 11.13 1.14
CA GLY A 37 -20.90 9.67 1.08
C GLY A 37 -20.16 8.99 -0.08
N GLN A 38 -19.36 9.72 -0.85
CA GLN A 38 -18.54 9.17 -1.92
C GLN A 38 -17.47 8.19 -1.40
N TRP A 39 -16.88 7.38 -2.28
CA TRP A 39 -15.73 6.53 -1.99
C TRP A 39 -14.86 6.37 -3.23
N HIS A 40 -14.11 7.43 -3.57
CA HIS A 40 -13.39 7.55 -4.84
C HIS A 40 -12.09 6.74 -4.93
N TYR A 41 -11.52 6.37 -3.79
CA TYR A 41 -10.26 5.62 -3.70
C TYR A 41 -10.49 4.29 -2.99
N LEU A 42 -9.57 3.34 -3.14
CA LEU A 42 -9.66 2.06 -2.44
C LEU A 42 -9.81 2.24 -0.91
N GLY A 43 -9.06 3.19 -0.34
CA GLY A 43 -9.15 3.55 1.08
C GLY A 43 -10.14 4.67 1.41
N GLY A 44 -11.10 4.94 0.51
CA GLY A 44 -12.05 6.05 0.61
C GLY A 44 -11.49 7.34 0.02
N ASP A 45 -10.35 7.76 0.52
CA ASP A 45 -9.59 8.91 0.02
C ASP A 45 -8.15 8.53 -0.39
N SER A 46 -7.43 9.46 -1.01
CA SER A 46 -6.04 9.23 -1.41
C SER A 46 -5.09 9.08 -0.21
N ALA A 47 -5.49 9.53 0.97
CA ALA A 47 -4.75 9.41 2.22
C ALA A 47 -4.94 8.03 2.89
N HIS A 48 -5.82 7.18 2.33
CA HIS A 48 -6.17 5.88 2.86
C HIS A 48 -6.69 5.92 4.31
N THR A 49 -7.39 6.99 4.69
CA THR A 49 -7.91 7.15 6.07
C THR A 49 -8.98 6.11 6.41
N ARG A 50 -9.67 5.55 5.40
CA ARG A 50 -10.81 4.65 5.55
C ARG A 50 -11.93 5.23 6.42
N TYR A 51 -12.04 6.54 6.43
CA TYR A 51 -13.04 7.27 7.21
C TYR A 51 -14.19 7.75 6.33
N SER A 52 -15.42 7.49 6.76
CA SER A 52 -16.63 8.06 6.18
C SER A 52 -17.21 9.11 7.12
N PRO A 53 -17.58 10.31 6.63
CA PRO A 53 -18.31 11.30 7.43
C PRO A 53 -19.80 11.00 7.57
N ALA A 54 -20.31 9.95 6.90
CA ALA A 54 -21.72 9.55 7.03
C ALA A 54 -22.03 9.16 8.49
N SER A 55 -23.19 9.60 8.98
CA SER A 55 -23.61 9.45 10.39
C SER A 55 -25.05 8.94 10.51
N GLU A 56 -25.62 8.42 9.43
CA GLU A 56 -26.95 7.82 9.46
C GLU A 56 -26.98 6.53 10.28
N ILE A 57 -25.88 5.76 10.27
CA ILE A 57 -25.67 4.59 11.12
C ILE A 57 -24.66 4.97 12.21
N ASP A 58 -25.04 4.80 13.47
CA ASP A 58 -24.25 5.09 14.64
C ASP A 58 -24.42 4.04 15.75
N ALA A 59 -23.85 4.29 16.93
CA ALA A 59 -23.90 3.34 18.04
C ALA A 59 -25.30 3.13 18.63
N ASP A 60 -26.24 4.06 18.40
CA ASP A 60 -27.59 3.99 18.95
C ASP A 60 -28.53 3.15 18.07
N ASN A 61 -28.23 3.01 16.77
CA ASN A 61 -29.08 2.27 15.81
C ASN A 61 -28.38 1.11 15.08
N PHE A 62 -27.10 0.82 15.35
CA PHE A 62 -26.35 -0.25 14.66
C PHE A 62 -27.04 -1.62 14.73
N GLU A 63 -27.72 -1.92 15.84
CA GLU A 63 -28.42 -3.20 16.04
C GLU A 63 -29.68 -3.35 15.15
N ASP A 64 -30.14 -2.28 14.50
CA ASP A 64 -31.27 -2.29 13.58
C ASP A 64 -30.87 -2.56 12.12
N LEU A 65 -29.56 -2.79 11.85
CA LEU A 65 -29.05 -2.97 10.50
C LEU A 65 -29.58 -4.27 9.86
N GLU A 66 -30.17 -4.14 8.68
CA GLU A 66 -30.62 -5.28 7.86
C GLU A 66 -29.90 -5.31 6.50
N GLU A 67 -29.82 -6.51 5.92
CA GLU A 67 -29.28 -6.69 4.58
C GLU A 67 -30.23 -6.09 3.54
N ALA A 68 -29.76 -5.07 2.81
CA ALA A 68 -30.54 -4.47 1.72
C ALA A 68 -30.58 -5.37 0.47
N TRP A 69 -29.44 -5.96 0.10
CA TRP A 69 -29.29 -6.90 -1.02
C TRP A 69 -27.92 -7.60 -0.98
N ILE A 70 -27.79 -8.71 -1.71
CA ILE A 70 -26.51 -9.39 -1.98
C ILE A 70 -26.25 -9.37 -3.49
N TRP A 71 -25.04 -8.97 -3.88
CA TRP A 71 -24.54 -9.17 -5.23
C TRP A 71 -23.64 -10.40 -5.28
N ASP A 72 -24.00 -11.37 -6.12
CA ASP A 72 -23.25 -12.62 -6.28
C ASP A 72 -22.30 -12.56 -7.49
N GLY A 73 -21.00 -12.55 -7.19
CA GLY A 73 -19.93 -12.55 -8.19
C GLY A 73 -19.61 -13.92 -8.80
N ALA A 74 -20.30 -14.99 -8.45
CA ALA A 74 -20.01 -16.36 -8.93
C ALA A 74 -20.05 -16.48 -10.46
N SER A 75 -20.90 -15.70 -11.13
CA SER A 75 -20.94 -15.64 -12.61
C SER A 75 -19.64 -15.13 -13.24
N PHE A 76 -18.78 -14.49 -12.44
CA PHE A 76 -17.45 -14.01 -12.83
C PHE A 76 -16.32 -14.90 -12.30
N ASP A 77 -16.64 -16.09 -11.74
CA ASP A 77 -15.68 -16.99 -11.08
C ASP A 77 -14.99 -16.33 -9.88
N ALA A 78 -15.70 -15.43 -9.19
CA ALA A 78 -15.18 -14.77 -8.00
C ALA A 78 -15.22 -15.73 -6.79
N ALA A 79 -14.05 -16.23 -6.40
CA ALA A 79 -13.90 -17.09 -5.22
C ALA A 79 -13.35 -16.35 -3.98
N SER A 80 -12.79 -15.16 -4.15
CA SER A 80 -12.12 -14.39 -3.10
C SER A 80 -12.57 -12.93 -3.12
N GLY A 81 -13.42 -12.53 -2.17
CA GLY A 81 -13.93 -11.17 -2.01
C GLY A 81 -12.93 -10.21 -1.35
N ARG A 82 -11.81 -9.93 -2.03
CA ARG A 82 -10.78 -8.97 -1.53
C ARG A 82 -10.95 -7.55 -2.06
N SER A 83 -11.89 -7.33 -2.97
CA SER A 83 -12.15 -6.01 -3.54
C SER A 83 -12.97 -5.15 -2.59
N THR A 84 -12.64 -3.86 -2.51
CA THR A 84 -13.49 -2.86 -1.87
C THR A 84 -14.19 -2.06 -2.96
N PRO A 85 -15.54 -2.10 -3.04
CA PRO A 85 -16.28 -1.31 -4.02
C PRO A 85 -16.07 0.20 -3.82
N SER A 86 -15.92 0.93 -4.92
CA SER A 86 -15.89 2.40 -4.95
C SER A 86 -17.28 2.94 -5.27
N TYR A 87 -17.79 3.86 -4.46
CA TYR A 87 -19.04 4.58 -4.72
C TYR A 87 -18.73 5.93 -5.36
N ILE A 88 -19.08 6.08 -6.63
CA ILE A 88 -18.75 7.24 -7.44
C ILE A 88 -20.01 7.72 -8.14
N ASN A 89 -20.44 8.95 -7.82
CA ASN A 89 -21.53 9.66 -8.51
C ASN A 89 -22.82 8.81 -8.69
N GLY A 90 -23.18 8.03 -7.66
CA GLY A 90 -24.40 7.22 -7.66
C GLY A 90 -24.25 5.78 -8.14
N VAL A 91 -23.03 5.33 -8.48
CA VAL A 91 -22.77 3.98 -8.97
C VAL A 91 -21.69 3.31 -8.12
N LEU A 92 -21.85 2.01 -7.85
CA LEU A 92 -20.80 1.18 -7.25
C LEU A 92 -19.94 0.55 -8.34
N TYR A 93 -18.62 0.64 -8.19
CA TYR A 93 -17.64 0.02 -9.08
C TYR A 93 -16.76 -0.94 -8.30
N THR A 94 -16.58 -2.15 -8.79
CA THR A 94 -15.69 -3.14 -8.17
C THR A 94 -15.00 -4.02 -9.22
N VAL A 95 -14.15 -4.92 -8.76
CA VAL A 95 -13.58 -6.00 -9.58
C VAL A 95 -14.00 -7.36 -9.07
N ALA A 96 -14.18 -8.30 -10.00
CA ALA A 96 -14.58 -9.67 -9.71
C ALA A 96 -13.80 -10.73 -10.52
N GLY A 97 -13.48 -11.84 -9.84
CA GLY A 97 -12.88 -13.02 -10.45
C GLY A 97 -11.40 -12.91 -10.85
N PRO A 98 -10.78 -14.04 -11.25
CA PRO A 98 -9.38 -14.09 -11.72
C PRO A 98 -9.12 -13.15 -12.91
N ARG A 99 -10.14 -12.92 -13.74
CA ARG A 99 -10.04 -12.07 -14.92
C ARG A 99 -10.09 -10.58 -14.60
N ARG A 100 -10.31 -10.20 -13.34
CA ARG A 100 -10.57 -8.81 -12.89
C ARG A 100 -11.61 -8.11 -13.75
N HIS A 101 -12.78 -8.73 -13.85
CA HIS A 101 -13.93 -8.06 -14.46
C HIS A 101 -14.18 -6.76 -13.72
N VAL A 102 -14.17 -5.63 -14.42
CA VAL A 102 -14.66 -4.37 -13.84
C VAL A 102 -16.19 -4.43 -13.90
N VAL A 103 -16.86 -4.21 -12.78
CA VAL A 103 -18.31 -4.31 -12.68
C VAL A 103 -18.86 -3.00 -12.14
N ALA A 104 -19.87 -2.45 -12.82
CA ALA A 104 -20.68 -1.35 -12.32
C ALA A 104 -22.04 -1.86 -11.83
N ILE A 105 -22.45 -1.40 -10.67
CA ILE A 105 -23.61 -1.91 -9.93
C ILE A 105 -24.47 -0.73 -9.47
N ASP A 106 -25.78 -0.86 -9.60
CA ASP A 106 -26.74 0.06 -8.99
C ASP A 106 -26.74 -0.14 -7.46
N PRO A 107 -26.39 0.88 -6.67
CA PRO A 107 -26.30 0.77 -5.21
C PRO A 107 -27.64 0.50 -4.52
N ALA A 108 -28.77 0.85 -5.13
CA ALA A 108 -30.09 0.73 -4.52
C ALA A 108 -30.68 -0.66 -4.70
N SER A 109 -30.40 -1.31 -5.84
CA SER A 109 -30.98 -2.63 -6.18
C SER A 109 -29.98 -3.78 -6.20
N GLY A 110 -28.68 -3.51 -6.28
CA GLY A 110 -27.66 -4.52 -6.55
C GLY A 110 -27.62 -4.96 -8.02
N GLU A 111 -28.35 -4.31 -8.93
CA GLU A 111 -28.35 -4.65 -10.36
C GLU A 111 -26.99 -4.37 -11.01
N THR A 112 -26.49 -5.31 -11.81
CA THR A 112 -25.28 -5.08 -12.62
C THR A 112 -25.63 -4.24 -13.84
N LEU A 113 -25.11 -3.01 -13.89
CA LEU A 113 -25.33 -2.05 -14.97
C LEU A 113 -24.50 -2.40 -16.21
N TRP A 114 -23.23 -2.70 -16.00
CA TRP A 114 -22.31 -3.16 -17.04
C TRP A 114 -21.15 -3.93 -16.42
N SER A 115 -20.48 -4.75 -17.25
CA SER A 115 -19.18 -5.32 -16.89
C SER A 115 -18.21 -5.24 -18.07
N TYR A 116 -16.94 -5.06 -17.76
CA TYR A 116 -15.83 -5.06 -18.72
C TYR A 116 -14.83 -6.17 -18.37
N ARG A 117 -14.31 -6.84 -19.39
CA ARG A 117 -13.22 -7.81 -19.27
C ARG A 117 -12.28 -7.66 -20.44
N GLU A 118 -10.98 -7.69 -20.15
CA GLU A 118 -9.94 -7.79 -21.18
C GLU A 118 -10.03 -9.11 -21.97
N PRO A 119 -9.45 -9.20 -23.19
CA PRO A 119 -9.32 -10.46 -23.91
C PRO A 119 -8.41 -11.44 -23.18
N ASN A 120 -8.58 -12.75 -23.45
CA ASN A 120 -7.69 -13.75 -22.86
C ASN A 120 -6.29 -13.65 -23.49
N THR A 121 -5.26 -13.58 -22.65
CA THR A 121 -3.86 -13.38 -23.06
C THR A 121 -2.98 -14.42 -22.39
N LEU A 122 -1.89 -14.82 -23.04
CA LEU A 122 -0.91 -15.71 -22.43
C LEU A 122 -0.32 -15.10 -21.15
N ARG A 123 -0.11 -13.78 -21.13
CA ARG A 123 0.33 -13.03 -19.94
C ARG A 123 -0.59 -13.17 -18.73
N TYR A 124 -1.90 -13.21 -18.97
CA TYR A 124 -2.85 -13.53 -17.90
C TYR A 124 -2.74 -14.99 -17.46
N GLU A 125 -2.61 -15.93 -18.40
CA GLU A 125 -2.65 -17.37 -18.10
C GLU A 125 -1.56 -17.79 -17.12
N TYR A 126 -0.34 -17.26 -17.28
CA TYR A 126 0.76 -17.52 -16.35
C TYR A 126 0.79 -16.59 -15.14
N SER A 127 -0.14 -15.63 -14.99
CA SER A 127 -0.13 -14.72 -13.85
C SER A 127 -0.53 -15.42 -12.55
N MET A 128 0.36 -15.38 -11.56
CA MET A 128 0.20 -15.95 -10.21
C MET A 128 -0.63 -15.06 -9.27
N ARG A 129 -0.95 -13.83 -9.68
CA ARG A 129 -1.68 -12.82 -8.87
C ARG A 129 -3.07 -12.47 -9.43
N LYS A 130 -3.66 -13.34 -10.25
CA LYS A 130 -4.92 -13.06 -10.95
C LYS A 130 -6.14 -12.88 -10.01
N ASP A 131 -6.24 -13.65 -8.93
CA ASP A 131 -7.39 -13.61 -7.99
C ASP A 131 -7.41 -12.43 -7.01
N TYR A 132 -6.31 -11.66 -6.89
CA TYR A 132 -6.13 -10.69 -5.80
C TYR A 132 -6.72 -9.31 -6.07
N GLY A 133 -7.53 -9.11 -7.11
CA GLY A 133 -8.04 -7.78 -7.49
C GLY A 133 -8.63 -7.02 -6.30
N LYS A 134 -8.06 -5.85 -5.99
CA LYS A 134 -8.44 -5.06 -4.79
C LYS A 134 -9.50 -3.98 -5.06
N GLY A 135 -9.70 -3.59 -6.31
CA GLY A 135 -10.65 -2.53 -6.67
C GLY A 135 -10.29 -1.88 -7.99
N ILE A 136 -10.77 -0.65 -8.18
CA ILE A 136 -10.50 0.19 -9.35
C ILE A 136 -9.79 1.47 -8.93
N ALA A 137 -9.29 2.22 -9.92
CA ALA A 137 -8.92 3.62 -9.72
C ALA A 137 -9.88 4.52 -10.51
N TYR A 138 -10.05 5.76 -10.07
CA TYR A 138 -10.99 6.70 -10.65
C TYR A 138 -10.38 8.10 -10.76
N ALA A 139 -10.78 8.83 -11.80
CA ALA A 139 -10.67 10.28 -11.84
C ALA A 139 -11.75 10.89 -12.73
N ASN A 140 -12.08 12.16 -12.45
CA ASN A 140 -12.78 13.00 -13.40
C ASN A 140 -11.76 13.67 -14.33
N VAL A 141 -11.85 13.35 -15.63
CA VAL A 141 -10.97 13.85 -16.69
C VAL A 141 -11.79 14.75 -17.60
N ASP A 142 -11.54 16.06 -17.55
CA ASP A 142 -12.24 17.07 -18.36
C ASP A 142 -13.78 16.96 -18.28
N GLY A 143 -14.32 16.68 -17.09
CA GLY A 143 -15.77 16.53 -16.87
C GLY A 143 -16.32 15.14 -17.16
N ARG A 144 -15.47 14.19 -17.58
CA ARG A 144 -15.84 12.77 -17.77
C ARG A 144 -15.34 11.92 -16.62
N ASP A 145 -16.20 11.07 -16.07
CA ASP A 145 -15.82 10.07 -15.09
C ASP A 145 -15.14 8.89 -15.78
N VAL A 146 -13.92 8.57 -15.34
CA VAL A 146 -13.08 7.52 -15.94
C VAL A 146 -12.66 6.52 -14.87
N ILE A 147 -12.87 5.24 -15.17
CA ILE A 147 -12.40 4.12 -14.37
C ILE A 147 -11.12 3.57 -15.00
N PHE A 148 -10.07 3.42 -14.20
CA PHE A 148 -8.81 2.82 -14.62
C PHE A 148 -8.61 1.48 -13.91
N ILE A 149 -8.14 0.49 -14.66
CA ILE A 149 -7.82 -0.84 -14.13
C ILE A 149 -6.47 -1.31 -14.67
N SER A 150 -5.66 -1.89 -13.78
CA SER A 150 -4.46 -2.62 -14.14
C SER A 150 -4.74 -4.13 -14.09
N SER A 151 -4.39 -4.84 -15.16
CA SER A 151 -4.73 -6.25 -15.30
C SER A 151 -3.59 -7.18 -14.92
N PRO A 152 -3.88 -8.48 -14.63
CA PRO A 152 -2.83 -9.46 -14.35
C PRO A 152 -1.83 -9.63 -15.49
N GLY A 153 -2.21 -9.29 -16.74
CA GLY A 153 -1.33 -9.31 -17.91
C GLY A 153 -0.43 -8.06 -18.06
N PHE A 154 -0.47 -7.15 -17.08
CA PHE A 154 0.29 -5.91 -17.06
C PHE A 154 -0.13 -4.89 -18.14
N PHE A 155 -1.45 -4.83 -18.38
CA PHE A 155 -2.09 -3.76 -19.16
C PHE A 155 -2.77 -2.75 -18.24
N LEU A 156 -2.84 -1.50 -18.69
CA LEU A 156 -3.64 -0.44 -18.06
C LEU A 156 -4.76 -0.04 -19.00
N THR A 157 -6.00 -0.16 -18.55
CA THR A 157 -7.20 0.12 -19.34
C THR A 157 -7.97 1.30 -18.73
N ALA A 158 -8.41 2.25 -19.57
CA ALA A 158 -9.26 3.37 -19.20
C ALA A 158 -10.66 3.18 -19.79
N LEU A 159 -11.67 3.21 -18.93
CA LEU A 159 -13.08 2.96 -19.27
C LEU A 159 -13.91 4.21 -18.97
N ASP A 160 -14.86 4.52 -19.84
CA ASP A 160 -15.93 5.45 -19.52
C ASP A 160 -16.78 4.88 -18.38
N ALA A 161 -16.90 5.60 -17.26
CA ALA A 161 -17.54 5.08 -16.05
C ALA A 161 -19.04 4.76 -16.25
N LYS A 162 -19.70 5.44 -17.20
CA LYS A 162 -21.13 5.24 -17.46
C LYS A 162 -21.39 4.00 -18.30
N THR A 163 -20.52 3.70 -19.25
CA THR A 163 -20.76 2.68 -20.28
C THR A 163 -19.87 1.45 -20.17
N GLY A 164 -18.76 1.53 -19.44
CA GLY A 164 -17.74 0.47 -19.38
C GLY A 164 -16.96 0.30 -20.69
N VAL A 165 -17.12 1.20 -21.65
CA VAL A 165 -16.45 1.15 -22.95
C VAL A 165 -15.04 1.75 -22.83
N PRO A 166 -13.99 1.09 -23.36
CA PRO A 166 -12.65 1.66 -23.44
C PRO A 166 -12.64 3.02 -24.13
N LEU A 167 -11.89 3.98 -23.57
CA LEU A 167 -11.88 5.34 -24.10
C LEU A 167 -11.30 5.43 -25.52
N GLU A 168 -11.96 6.23 -26.36
CA GLU A 168 -11.40 6.67 -27.64
C GLU A 168 -10.21 7.61 -27.41
N ASP A 169 -9.21 7.56 -28.30
CA ASP A 169 -8.01 8.41 -28.30
C ASP A 169 -7.17 8.38 -27.00
N TRP A 170 -7.31 7.32 -26.21
CA TRP A 170 -6.54 7.10 -24.98
C TRP A 170 -5.60 5.89 -25.13
N GLY A 171 -4.38 6.01 -24.62
CA GLY A 171 -3.38 4.94 -24.66
C GLY A 171 -2.84 4.68 -26.07
N THR A 172 -2.43 3.43 -26.33
CA THR A 172 -1.88 3.01 -27.63
C THR A 172 -2.43 1.63 -28.00
N PRO A 173 -2.72 1.35 -29.29
CA PRO A 173 -3.19 0.04 -29.71
C PRO A 173 -2.27 -1.09 -29.22
N VAL A 174 -2.86 -2.11 -28.61
CA VAL A 174 -2.15 -3.35 -28.21
C VAL A 174 -2.22 -4.34 -29.37
N PRO A 175 -1.09 -4.83 -29.89
CA PRO A 175 -1.07 -5.71 -31.07
C PRO A 175 -1.37 -7.17 -30.69
N ILE A 176 -2.47 -7.39 -29.97
CA ILE A 176 -2.96 -8.71 -29.56
C ILE A 176 -4.45 -8.78 -29.90
N ASP A 177 -4.85 -9.87 -30.54
CA ASP A 177 -6.24 -10.07 -30.96
C ASP A 177 -7.21 -9.95 -29.79
N GLY A 178 -8.31 -9.23 -30.01
CA GLY A 178 -9.37 -9.00 -29.04
C GLY A 178 -9.22 -7.75 -28.18
N PHE A 179 -8.07 -7.07 -28.19
CA PHE A 179 -7.97 -5.74 -27.58
C PHE A 179 -8.71 -4.69 -28.42
N PRO A 180 -9.29 -3.65 -27.77
CA PRO A 180 -9.86 -2.51 -28.49
C PRO A 180 -8.79 -1.72 -29.24
N LYS A 181 -9.22 -0.88 -30.18
CA LYS A 181 -8.32 0.00 -30.95
C LYS A 181 -7.67 1.11 -30.10
N SER A 182 -8.29 1.46 -28.97
CA SER A 182 -7.87 2.50 -28.03
C SER A 182 -8.38 2.17 -26.62
N GLY A 183 -7.95 2.93 -25.63
CA GLY A 183 -8.36 2.81 -24.24
C GLY A 183 -7.44 1.90 -23.41
N VAL A 184 -6.29 1.48 -23.96
CA VAL A 184 -5.36 0.54 -23.30
C VAL A 184 -3.91 0.97 -23.48
N VAL A 185 -3.08 0.70 -22.48
CA VAL A 185 -1.63 0.82 -22.52
C VAL A 185 -1.03 -0.54 -22.17
N ASP A 186 -0.13 -1.04 -23.02
CA ASP A 186 0.76 -2.14 -22.66
C ASP A 186 1.94 -1.57 -21.85
N MET A 187 1.96 -1.83 -20.54
CA MET A 187 2.92 -1.20 -19.64
C MET A 187 4.31 -1.84 -19.71
N LEU A 188 4.44 -3.06 -20.26
CA LEU A 188 5.75 -3.72 -20.39
C LEU A 188 6.72 -2.91 -21.26
N LYS A 189 6.19 -2.18 -22.25
CA LYS A 189 6.99 -1.35 -23.17
C LYS A 189 7.79 -0.26 -22.46
N ASP A 190 7.32 0.19 -21.31
CA ASP A 190 7.89 1.32 -20.57
C ASP A 190 8.86 0.86 -19.47
N LEU A 191 8.98 -0.45 -19.20
CA LEU A 191 9.92 -1.00 -18.23
C LEU A 191 11.37 -1.01 -18.73
N GLY A 192 11.58 -1.03 -20.06
CA GLY A 192 12.91 -1.04 -20.66
C GLY A 192 13.57 -2.42 -20.75
N HIS A 193 12.77 -3.48 -20.77
CA HIS A 193 13.21 -4.86 -21.03
C HIS A 193 12.75 -5.30 -22.42
N GLU A 194 13.48 -6.23 -23.04
CA GLU A 194 12.97 -6.92 -24.23
C GLU A 194 11.71 -7.71 -23.88
N TYR A 195 10.66 -7.55 -24.67
CA TYR A 195 9.40 -8.24 -24.49
C TYR A 195 8.73 -8.51 -25.83
N ASP A 196 7.93 -9.56 -25.86
CA ASP A 196 6.97 -9.83 -26.93
C ASP A 196 5.58 -9.38 -26.46
N PRO A 197 4.78 -8.64 -27.24
CA PRO A 197 3.46 -8.19 -26.78
C PRO A 197 2.55 -9.33 -26.34
N TYR A 198 2.58 -10.48 -27.00
CA TYR A 198 1.73 -11.62 -26.64
C TYR A 198 2.31 -12.44 -25.48
N LYS A 199 3.61 -12.76 -25.52
CA LYS A 199 4.27 -13.63 -24.53
C LYS A 199 4.73 -12.89 -23.27
N GLY A 200 4.96 -11.59 -23.36
CA GLY A 200 5.56 -10.76 -22.31
C GLY A 200 7.08 -10.80 -22.31
N ILE A 201 7.67 -10.47 -21.16
CA ILE A 201 9.10 -10.62 -20.89
C ILE A 201 9.39 -12.13 -20.75
N PRO A 202 10.53 -12.64 -21.28
CA PRO A 202 10.89 -14.03 -21.07
C PRO A 202 10.95 -14.36 -19.57
N LEU A 203 10.23 -15.41 -19.15
CA LEU A 203 10.12 -15.77 -17.73
C LEU A 203 11.47 -16.12 -17.10
N GLU A 204 12.47 -16.42 -17.92
CA GLU A 204 13.84 -16.62 -17.49
C GLU A 204 14.63 -15.35 -17.17
N VAL A 205 14.14 -14.19 -17.60
CA VAL A 205 14.66 -12.88 -17.22
C VAL A 205 13.90 -12.37 -16.00
N GLY A 206 12.59 -12.59 -15.95
CA GLY A 206 11.77 -12.24 -14.80
C GLY A 206 10.28 -12.26 -15.09
N TYR A 207 9.50 -11.94 -14.07
CA TYR A 207 8.04 -11.99 -14.10
C TYR A 207 7.48 -10.73 -13.46
N ILE A 208 6.47 -10.11 -14.06
CA ILE A 208 5.76 -8.97 -13.45
C ILE A 208 4.26 -9.05 -13.70
N THR A 209 3.50 -8.58 -12.73
CA THR A 209 2.05 -8.50 -12.78
C THR A 209 1.57 -7.34 -11.91
N THR A 210 0.27 -7.22 -11.69
CA THR A 210 -0.31 -6.23 -10.76
C THR A 210 -1.18 -6.96 -9.74
N SER A 211 -1.58 -6.30 -8.65
CA SER A 211 -2.54 -6.86 -7.68
C SER A 211 -3.45 -5.79 -7.08
N ALA A 212 -2.88 -4.65 -6.70
CA ALA A 212 -3.63 -3.43 -6.36
C ALA A 212 -3.97 -2.61 -7.63
N PRO A 213 -5.07 -1.85 -7.63
CA PRO A 213 -5.31 -0.84 -8.66
C PRO A 213 -4.23 0.25 -8.60
N PRO A 214 -4.02 1.01 -9.69
CA PRO A 214 -3.21 2.22 -9.63
C PRO A 214 -3.87 3.28 -8.73
N ILE A 215 -3.18 4.40 -8.50
CA ILE A 215 -3.78 5.59 -7.89
C ILE A 215 -3.74 6.74 -8.90
N VAL A 216 -4.81 7.54 -8.98
CA VAL A 216 -4.82 8.77 -9.79
C VAL A 216 -4.69 9.98 -8.89
N VAL A 217 -3.65 10.79 -9.13
CA VAL A 217 -3.29 11.93 -8.31
C VAL A 217 -2.89 13.07 -9.24
N ASN A 218 -3.60 14.20 -9.16
CA ASN A 218 -3.28 15.41 -9.92
C ASN A 218 -3.10 15.18 -11.44
N GLY A 219 -3.95 14.32 -12.02
CA GLY A 219 -3.91 13.97 -13.45
C GLY A 219 -2.86 12.95 -13.85
N VAL A 220 -2.16 12.32 -12.89
CA VAL A 220 -1.19 11.24 -13.13
C VAL A 220 -1.70 9.94 -12.54
N ILE A 221 -1.72 8.89 -13.35
CA ILE A 221 -1.93 7.50 -12.93
C ILE A 221 -0.58 6.95 -12.49
N VAL A 222 -0.44 6.61 -11.22
CA VAL A 222 0.75 5.96 -10.68
C VAL A 222 0.46 4.48 -10.49
N VAL A 223 1.30 3.64 -11.13
CA VAL A 223 1.10 2.21 -11.20
C VAL A 223 2.15 1.49 -10.37
N GLY A 224 1.71 0.84 -9.30
CA GLY A 224 2.47 -0.21 -8.60
C GLY A 224 2.38 -1.55 -9.34
N ASN A 225 3.12 -2.54 -8.87
CA ASN A 225 3.23 -3.84 -9.53
C ASN A 225 3.39 -4.97 -8.51
N SER A 226 3.57 -6.18 -8.96
CA SER A 226 3.73 -7.38 -8.13
C SER A 226 4.55 -8.41 -8.89
N HIS A 227 5.20 -9.30 -8.16
CA HIS A 227 5.91 -10.45 -8.72
C HIS A 227 5.30 -11.75 -8.18
N GLU A 228 5.92 -12.88 -8.53
CA GLU A 228 5.70 -14.16 -7.88
C GLU A 228 5.81 -13.98 -6.35
N GLN A 229 4.94 -14.65 -5.59
CA GLN A 229 5.05 -14.63 -4.13
C GLN A 229 6.45 -15.10 -3.73
N GLY A 230 7.16 -14.39 -2.85
CA GLY A 230 8.57 -14.68 -2.64
C GLY A 230 8.87 -16.04 -1.97
N TYR A 231 7.86 -16.70 -1.38
CA TYR A 231 7.95 -18.11 -0.97
C TYR A 231 7.85 -19.14 -2.12
N ASN A 232 7.47 -18.72 -3.33
CA ASN A 232 7.44 -19.56 -4.54
C ASN A 232 8.63 -19.27 -5.47
N GLN A 233 9.29 -18.13 -5.29
CA GLN A 233 10.46 -17.75 -6.09
C GLN A 233 11.56 -18.80 -5.91
N SER A 234 12.05 -19.34 -7.03
CA SER A 234 13.07 -20.40 -7.07
C SER A 234 14.33 -19.98 -7.81
N ARG A 235 14.39 -18.72 -8.25
CA ARG A 235 15.45 -18.17 -9.08
C ARG A 235 16.00 -16.88 -8.49
N LEU A 236 17.27 -16.63 -8.74
CA LEU A 236 17.93 -15.39 -8.35
C LEU A 236 17.59 -14.26 -9.33
N GLU A 237 17.29 -14.61 -10.58
CA GLU A 237 16.97 -13.63 -11.63
C GLU A 237 15.52 -13.16 -11.55
N ASN A 238 15.32 -11.85 -11.66
CA ASN A 238 14.02 -11.25 -11.85
C ASN A 238 14.17 -9.84 -12.45
N ILE A 239 13.07 -9.26 -12.94
CA ILE A 239 13.05 -7.85 -13.31
C ILE A 239 12.70 -6.97 -12.11
N PRO A 240 13.12 -5.69 -12.08
CA PRO A 240 12.72 -4.76 -11.03
C PRO A 240 11.24 -4.37 -11.11
N GLY A 241 10.63 -4.18 -9.95
CA GLY A 241 9.29 -3.66 -9.74
C GLY A 241 9.21 -2.15 -9.89
N ASP A 242 9.71 -1.62 -11.00
CA ASP A 242 9.73 -0.19 -11.28
C ASP A 242 8.32 0.44 -11.26
N ILE A 243 8.24 1.66 -10.74
CA ILE A 243 6.97 2.40 -10.64
C ILE A 243 6.79 3.26 -11.88
N LEU A 244 5.59 3.20 -12.47
CA LEU A 244 5.27 3.88 -13.72
C LEU A 244 4.27 5.00 -13.51
N GLY A 245 4.49 6.13 -14.18
CA GLY A 245 3.59 7.28 -14.22
C GLY A 245 3.03 7.52 -15.62
N TYR A 246 1.71 7.64 -15.73
CA TYR A 246 1.01 7.91 -16.98
C TYR A 246 0.08 9.13 -16.84
N ASP A 247 -0.07 9.89 -17.93
CA ASP A 247 -1.05 10.97 -17.99
C ASP A 247 -2.47 10.40 -17.99
N ALA A 248 -3.31 10.83 -17.05
CA ALA A 248 -4.66 10.30 -16.88
C ALA A 248 -5.58 10.64 -18.06
N LYS A 249 -5.31 11.75 -18.76
CA LYS A 249 -6.11 12.22 -19.88
C LYS A 249 -5.83 11.47 -21.17
N THR A 250 -4.60 11.00 -21.38
CA THR A 250 -4.14 10.48 -22.67
C THR A 250 -3.55 9.08 -22.60
N GLY A 251 -3.20 8.57 -21.42
CA GLY A 251 -2.46 7.31 -21.27
C GLY A 251 -0.99 7.42 -21.70
N LYS A 252 -0.49 8.64 -21.93
CA LYS A 252 0.90 8.88 -22.32
C LYS A 252 1.84 8.56 -21.15
N PHE A 253 2.89 7.79 -21.41
CA PHE A 253 3.97 7.57 -20.46
C PHE A 253 4.66 8.90 -20.08
N LEU A 254 4.81 9.15 -18.78
CA LEU A 254 5.41 10.37 -18.26
C LEU A 254 6.80 10.10 -17.66
N TRP A 255 6.89 9.11 -16.79
CA TRP A 255 8.11 8.82 -16.04
C TRP A 255 8.11 7.38 -15.52
N LYS A 256 9.32 6.89 -15.24
CA LYS A 256 9.57 5.64 -14.51
C LYS A 256 10.52 5.92 -13.36
N PHE A 257 10.23 5.35 -12.20
CA PHE A 257 11.15 5.31 -11.07
C PHE A 257 11.80 3.93 -10.99
N ASN A 258 13.13 3.87 -11.12
CA ASN A 258 13.89 2.64 -10.98
C ASN A 258 13.99 2.27 -9.49
N VAL A 259 13.34 1.19 -9.06
CA VAL A 259 13.37 0.75 -7.65
C VAL A 259 14.65 0.00 -7.30
N LEU A 260 15.30 -0.59 -8.31
CA LEU A 260 16.62 -1.20 -8.21
C LEU A 260 17.65 -0.21 -8.77
N PRO A 261 18.46 0.46 -7.92
CA PRO A 261 19.35 1.53 -8.36
C PRO A 261 20.47 1.02 -9.28
N LYS A 262 20.61 1.66 -10.44
CA LYS A 262 21.69 1.42 -11.39
C LYS A 262 22.98 2.15 -10.98
N PRO A 263 24.14 1.80 -11.55
CA PRO A 263 25.37 2.54 -11.31
C PRO A 263 25.21 4.05 -11.52
N GLY A 264 25.51 4.84 -10.49
CA GLY A 264 25.36 6.30 -10.47
C GLY A 264 24.01 6.80 -9.94
N GLU A 265 23.04 5.92 -9.69
CA GLU A 265 21.80 6.25 -8.99
C GLU A 265 21.96 6.12 -7.46
N PHE A 266 21.15 6.86 -6.71
CA PHE A 266 21.18 6.83 -5.25
C PHE A 266 20.80 5.44 -4.73
N GLY A 267 21.57 4.91 -3.78
CA GLY A 267 21.32 3.61 -3.15
C GLY A 267 22.04 2.45 -3.82
N HIS A 268 22.68 2.68 -4.97
CA HIS A 268 23.44 1.65 -5.68
C HIS A 268 24.58 1.07 -4.82
N GLU A 269 25.20 1.91 -4.01
CA GLU A 269 26.27 1.54 -3.08
C GLU A 269 25.85 0.52 -2.02
N THR A 270 24.54 0.33 -1.80
CA THR A 270 23.99 -0.66 -0.86
C THR A 270 23.89 -2.07 -1.45
N TRP A 271 24.26 -2.24 -2.72
CA TRP A 271 24.39 -3.52 -3.40
C TRP A 271 25.88 -3.83 -3.53
N GLU A 272 26.41 -4.68 -2.63
CA GLU A 272 27.86 -4.88 -2.49
C GLU A 272 28.48 -5.67 -3.66
N ASN A 273 27.66 -6.24 -4.54
CA ASN A 273 28.09 -6.95 -5.74
C ASN A 273 27.23 -6.58 -6.96
N ASP A 274 27.45 -7.29 -8.07
CA ASP A 274 26.73 -7.09 -9.32
C ASP A 274 25.28 -7.63 -9.32
N ALA A 275 24.70 -8.03 -8.17
CA ALA A 275 23.36 -8.61 -8.10
C ALA A 275 22.28 -7.74 -8.75
N TRP A 276 22.45 -6.42 -8.71
CA TRP A 276 21.58 -5.45 -9.38
C TRP A 276 21.37 -5.72 -10.88
N LYS A 277 22.27 -6.47 -11.54
CA LYS A 277 22.19 -6.79 -12.98
C LYS A 277 21.18 -7.89 -13.31
N TRP A 278 20.86 -8.75 -12.34
CA TRP A 278 20.02 -9.92 -12.58
C TRP A 278 18.88 -10.07 -11.58
N THR A 279 19.02 -9.58 -10.35
CA THR A 279 17.95 -9.60 -9.35
C THR A 279 16.90 -8.53 -9.63
N GLY A 280 15.80 -8.56 -8.88
CA GLY A 280 14.68 -7.66 -9.09
C GLY A 280 13.67 -7.72 -7.95
N ASP A 281 12.39 -7.81 -8.32
CA ASP A 281 11.26 -7.60 -7.41
C ASP A 281 11.28 -6.19 -6.80
N ILE A 282 11.26 -6.02 -5.47
CA ILE A 282 11.06 -4.69 -4.85
C ILE A 282 9.72 -4.07 -5.28
N SER A 283 8.72 -4.91 -5.55
CA SER A 283 7.41 -4.46 -6.04
C SER A 283 6.58 -3.72 -5.00
N SER A 284 5.72 -2.82 -5.46
CA SER A 284 4.67 -2.22 -4.63
C SER A 284 3.32 -2.92 -4.85
N TRP A 285 3.15 -4.11 -4.25
CA TRP A 285 1.91 -4.89 -4.37
C TRP A 285 0.79 -4.39 -3.43
N ALA A 286 1.17 -3.70 -2.36
CA ALA A 286 0.23 -2.96 -1.52
C ALA A 286 -0.29 -1.71 -2.26
N PRO A 287 -1.52 -1.25 -1.97
CA PRO A 287 -2.02 -0.02 -2.56
C PRO A 287 -1.16 1.19 -2.16
N LEU A 288 -1.09 2.17 -3.06
CA LEU A 288 -0.38 3.43 -2.86
C LEU A 288 -1.24 4.44 -2.12
N SER A 289 -0.64 5.44 -1.48
CA SER A 289 -1.36 6.62 -0.97
C SER A 289 -0.73 7.91 -1.47
N ALA A 290 -1.45 9.03 -1.32
CA ALA A 290 -0.99 10.31 -1.84
C ALA A 290 -1.52 11.52 -1.06
N ASP A 291 -0.63 12.52 -0.96
CA ASP A 291 -0.95 13.88 -0.56
C ASP A 291 -1.23 14.69 -1.84
N GLN A 292 -2.51 14.86 -2.18
CA GLN A 292 -2.93 15.58 -3.39
C GLN A 292 -2.51 17.05 -3.36
N GLU A 293 -2.59 17.70 -2.19
CA GLU A 293 -2.25 19.12 -2.02
C GLU A 293 -0.79 19.37 -2.38
N ARG A 294 0.11 18.46 -1.97
CA ARG A 294 1.55 18.59 -2.18
C ARG A 294 2.06 17.87 -3.44
N GLY A 295 1.21 17.07 -4.09
CA GLY A 295 1.57 16.29 -5.26
C GLY A 295 2.59 15.19 -4.95
N ILE A 296 2.45 14.53 -3.80
CA ILE A 296 3.35 13.46 -3.35
C ILE A 296 2.60 12.13 -3.38
N VAL A 297 3.20 11.11 -3.98
CA VAL A 297 2.74 9.71 -3.88
C VAL A 297 3.71 8.92 -3.00
N TYR A 298 3.16 8.05 -2.15
CA TYR A 298 3.90 7.23 -1.21
C TYR A 298 3.80 5.76 -1.63
N VAL A 299 4.96 5.14 -1.84
CA VAL A 299 5.11 3.82 -2.43
C VAL A 299 5.73 2.87 -1.39
N PRO A 300 4.93 1.97 -0.78
CA PRO A 300 5.42 0.86 0.04
C PRO A 300 6.01 -0.25 -0.84
N THR A 301 7.24 -0.70 -0.59
CA THR A 301 7.91 -1.74 -1.41
C THR A 301 8.06 -3.08 -0.71
N ASN A 302 8.17 -4.13 -1.54
CA ASN A 302 8.52 -5.50 -1.20
C ASN A 302 10.02 -5.65 -0.91
N GLY A 303 10.38 -6.82 -0.36
CA GLY A 303 11.75 -7.31 -0.39
C GLY A 303 12.29 -7.49 -1.82
N ALA A 304 13.61 -7.60 -1.94
CA ALA A 304 14.24 -8.03 -3.18
C ALA A 304 14.00 -9.53 -3.43
N THR A 305 14.26 -10.00 -4.65
CA THR A 305 14.08 -11.41 -5.04
C THR A 305 14.58 -12.40 -3.98
N LEU A 306 13.80 -13.45 -3.75
CA LEU A 306 13.89 -14.47 -2.68
C LEU A 306 13.69 -13.90 -1.28
N ASP A 307 12.49 -14.12 -0.74
CA ASP A 307 12.07 -13.60 0.57
C ASP A 307 12.81 -14.22 1.77
N PHE A 308 13.43 -15.39 1.61
CA PHE A 308 14.00 -16.18 2.73
C PHE A 308 15.48 -16.52 2.56
N TYR A 309 16.15 -15.91 1.57
CA TYR A 309 17.59 -16.06 1.38
C TYR A 309 18.16 -14.89 0.58
N GLY A 310 19.25 -14.30 1.06
CA GLY A 310 19.85 -13.10 0.48
C GLY A 310 21.34 -13.21 0.12
N GLY A 311 21.99 -14.36 0.34
CA GLY A 311 23.46 -14.49 0.20
C GLY A 311 24.04 -14.16 -1.19
N PHE A 312 23.23 -14.17 -2.25
CA PHE A 312 23.65 -13.78 -3.61
C PHE A 312 23.57 -12.26 -3.87
N ARG A 313 22.92 -11.51 -2.98
CA ARG A 313 22.69 -10.05 -3.04
C ARG A 313 23.17 -9.35 -1.74
N PRO A 314 24.46 -9.43 -1.37
CA PRO A 314 24.98 -8.79 -0.16
C PRO A 314 24.75 -7.27 -0.14
N GLY A 315 24.63 -6.73 1.08
CA GLY A 315 24.36 -5.31 1.36
C GLY A 315 22.89 -5.05 1.72
N ASP A 316 22.57 -3.82 2.13
CA ASP A 316 21.23 -3.48 2.63
C ASP A 316 20.13 -3.58 1.57
N ASN A 317 20.48 -3.63 0.28
CA ASN A 317 19.57 -3.82 -0.85
C ASN A 317 18.51 -2.71 -1.02
N LEU A 318 18.90 -1.44 -0.92
CA LEU A 318 17.97 -0.32 -1.11
C LEU A 318 17.45 -0.28 -2.57
N PHE A 319 16.17 -0.12 -2.88
CA PHE A 319 15.02 0.31 -2.05
C PHE A 319 14.07 -0.83 -1.62
N SER A 320 14.58 -2.03 -1.33
CA SER A 320 13.76 -3.10 -0.74
C SER A 320 13.15 -2.68 0.60
N THR A 321 11.96 -3.20 0.91
CA THR A 321 11.23 -3.02 2.18
C THR A 321 11.28 -1.57 2.69
N SER A 322 10.89 -0.65 1.81
CA SER A 322 11.01 0.80 2.00
C SER A 322 9.67 1.50 1.82
N LEU A 323 9.57 2.70 2.39
CA LEU A 323 8.55 3.68 2.03
C LEU A 323 9.23 4.76 1.20
N ILE A 324 8.78 4.95 -0.04
CA ILE A 324 9.36 5.91 -0.98
C ILE A 324 8.35 7.02 -1.24
N ALA A 325 8.75 8.28 -1.05
CA ALA A 325 7.95 9.44 -1.44
C ALA A 325 8.45 9.99 -2.79
N LEU A 326 7.56 10.04 -3.77
CA LEU A 326 7.84 10.53 -5.12
C LEU A 326 7.01 11.77 -5.42
N ASP A 327 7.61 12.73 -6.13
CA ASP A 327 6.85 13.79 -6.80
C ASP A 327 5.99 13.16 -7.91
N VAL A 328 4.67 13.34 -7.82
CA VAL A 328 3.73 12.64 -8.69
C VAL A 328 3.89 13.00 -10.17
N LYS A 329 4.32 14.23 -10.48
CA LYS A 329 4.42 14.71 -11.87
C LYS A 329 5.70 14.24 -12.56
N THR A 330 6.77 14.07 -11.80
CA THR A 330 8.11 13.82 -12.34
C THR A 330 8.67 12.44 -12.01
N GLY A 331 8.08 11.73 -11.04
CA GLY A 331 8.63 10.47 -10.52
C GLY A 331 9.90 10.65 -9.70
N LYS A 332 10.31 11.90 -9.42
CA LYS A 332 11.54 12.17 -8.68
C LYS A 332 11.37 11.79 -7.22
N ARG A 333 12.35 11.05 -6.68
CA ARG A 333 12.44 10.75 -5.25
C ARG A 333 12.60 12.03 -4.43
N LEU A 334 11.65 12.26 -3.52
CA LEU A 334 11.68 13.35 -2.54
C LEU A 334 12.44 12.88 -1.30
N TRP A 335 11.99 11.77 -0.71
CA TRP A 335 12.62 11.10 0.41
C TRP A 335 12.25 9.61 0.39
N HIS A 336 12.90 8.82 1.22
CA HIS A 336 12.52 7.43 1.47
C HIS A 336 12.99 7.03 2.87
N PHE A 337 12.48 5.91 3.38
CA PHE A 337 13.01 5.24 4.56
C PHE A 337 12.97 3.73 4.34
N GLN A 338 14.09 3.04 4.58
CA GLN A 338 14.18 1.58 4.53
C GLN A 338 13.85 1.00 5.90
N MET A 339 12.82 0.16 5.98
CA MET A 339 12.32 -0.42 7.23
C MET A 339 12.95 -1.77 7.58
N VAL A 340 13.55 -2.45 6.60
CA VAL A 340 14.33 -3.67 6.82
C VAL A 340 15.57 -3.61 5.94
N HIS A 341 16.74 -3.68 6.56
CA HIS A 341 18.01 -3.81 5.86
C HIS A 341 18.23 -5.28 5.47
N HIS A 342 18.53 -5.56 4.20
CA HIS A 342 18.76 -6.93 3.71
C HIS A 342 17.62 -7.90 4.07
N ASP A 343 16.41 -7.63 3.58
CA ASP A 343 15.22 -8.44 3.94
C ASP A 343 15.36 -9.90 3.47
N ILE A 344 15.19 -10.83 4.42
CA ILE A 344 15.16 -12.29 4.26
C ILE A 344 14.08 -12.92 5.17
N TRP A 345 13.07 -12.14 5.57
CA TRP A 345 12.00 -12.57 6.48
C TRP A 345 10.61 -12.45 5.87
N ASN A 346 10.50 -12.06 4.59
CA ASN A 346 9.24 -11.66 3.97
C ASN A 346 8.55 -10.54 4.77
N TYR A 347 9.32 -9.56 5.24
CA TYR A 347 8.85 -8.47 6.08
C TYR A 347 8.52 -7.20 5.28
N ASP A 348 8.05 -7.38 4.05
CA ASP A 348 7.56 -6.27 3.24
C ASP A 348 6.40 -5.50 3.87
N THR A 349 6.04 -4.41 3.20
CA THR A 349 5.02 -3.46 3.61
C THR A 349 3.66 -3.84 3.01
N PRO A 350 2.73 -4.43 3.79
CA PRO A 350 1.57 -5.12 3.22
C PRO A 350 0.33 -4.21 3.07
N THR A 351 0.45 -2.93 3.46
CA THR A 351 -0.67 -1.98 3.54
C THR A 351 -0.31 -0.65 2.91
N ALA A 352 -1.33 0.08 2.48
CA ALA A 352 -1.16 1.46 2.07
C ALA A 352 -0.73 2.31 3.27
N PRO A 353 0.20 3.26 3.11
CA PRO A 353 0.53 4.23 4.14
C PRO A 353 -0.66 5.13 4.41
N VAL A 354 -0.96 5.42 5.67
CA VAL A 354 -2.07 6.30 6.05
C VAL A 354 -1.55 7.71 6.31
N LEU A 355 -2.15 8.72 5.68
CA LEU A 355 -1.78 10.12 5.87
C LEU A 355 -2.75 10.79 6.82
N LEU A 356 -2.24 11.51 7.81
CA LEU A 356 -3.04 12.18 8.83
C LEU A 356 -2.44 13.54 9.15
N ASP A 357 -3.28 14.48 9.59
CA ASP A 357 -2.84 15.68 10.28
C ASP A 357 -3.10 15.50 11.78
N VAL A 358 -2.04 15.38 12.58
CA VAL A 358 -2.16 15.05 14.00
C VAL A 358 -1.68 16.18 14.88
N ASN A 359 -2.34 16.39 16.03
CA ASN A 359 -1.88 17.35 17.02
C ASN A 359 -0.75 16.76 17.87
N ILE A 360 0.46 17.29 17.73
CA ILE A 360 1.62 16.92 18.54
C ILE A 360 2.04 18.16 19.33
N LYS A 361 1.82 18.12 20.65
CA LYS A 361 2.16 19.21 21.59
C LYS A 361 1.58 20.56 21.15
N GLY A 362 0.31 20.57 20.73
CA GLY A 362 -0.39 21.78 20.31
C GLY A 362 -0.12 22.24 18.88
N LYS A 363 0.72 21.53 18.12
CA LYS A 363 0.98 21.82 16.70
C LYS A 363 0.36 20.74 15.82
N THR A 364 -0.35 21.15 14.78
CA THR A 364 -0.78 20.24 13.71
C THR A 364 0.45 19.84 12.89
N VAL A 365 0.73 18.55 12.85
CA VAL A 365 1.88 17.96 12.14
C VAL A 365 1.36 17.05 11.03
N PRO A 366 1.80 17.26 9.78
CA PRO A 366 1.41 16.40 8.68
C PRO A 366 2.22 15.10 8.69
N ILE A 367 1.58 13.97 8.95
CA ILE A 367 2.24 12.67 9.08
C ILE A 367 1.84 11.68 7.99
N VAL A 368 2.72 10.71 7.77
CA VAL A 368 2.44 9.45 7.08
C VAL A 368 2.84 8.31 8.02
N ALA A 369 1.94 7.35 8.20
CA ALA A 369 2.12 6.19 9.05
C ALA A 369 2.08 4.91 8.21
N GLN A 370 3.15 4.11 8.28
CA GLN A 370 3.28 2.84 7.59
C GLN A 370 3.24 1.70 8.60
N VAL A 371 2.17 0.90 8.54
CA VAL A 371 2.06 -0.36 9.28
C VAL A 371 2.77 -1.46 8.51
N THR A 372 3.56 -2.28 9.21
CA THR A 372 4.42 -3.31 8.61
C THR A 372 4.17 -4.70 9.17
N LYS A 373 4.70 -5.73 8.48
CA LYS A 373 4.69 -7.12 8.96
C LYS A 373 5.54 -7.34 10.22
N GLN A 374 6.42 -6.40 10.57
CA GLN A 374 7.22 -6.47 11.81
C GLN A 374 6.41 -6.10 13.06
N SER A 375 5.10 -5.87 12.92
CA SER A 375 4.23 -5.36 13.99
C SER A 375 4.56 -3.93 14.43
N PHE A 376 5.26 -3.18 13.58
CA PHE A 376 5.61 -1.77 13.81
C PHE A 376 4.68 -0.82 13.04
N THR A 377 4.58 0.41 13.56
CA THR A 377 4.06 1.56 12.82
C THR A 377 5.16 2.61 12.69
N TYR A 378 5.76 2.72 11.51
CA TYR A 378 6.73 3.77 11.22
C TYR A 378 6.01 5.07 10.88
N THR A 379 6.37 6.17 11.55
CA THR A 379 5.67 7.45 11.37
C THR A 379 6.66 8.55 11.02
N PHE A 380 6.41 9.24 9.91
CA PHE A 380 7.25 10.30 9.37
C PHE A 380 6.45 11.58 9.17
N ASN A 381 7.11 12.72 9.20
CA ASN A 381 6.58 13.92 8.57
C ASN A 381 6.46 13.62 7.07
N ARG A 382 5.24 13.66 6.53
CA ARG A 382 4.99 13.18 5.16
C ARG A 382 5.70 14.01 4.08
N VAL A 383 6.08 15.25 4.39
CA VAL A 383 6.78 16.14 3.46
C VAL A 383 8.29 15.92 3.48
N THR A 384 8.89 15.79 4.67
CA THR A 384 10.35 15.77 4.83
C THR A 384 10.93 14.36 4.95
N GLY A 385 10.12 13.37 5.32
CA GLY A 385 10.58 12.02 5.65
C GLY A 385 11.24 11.91 7.02
N GLU A 386 11.30 13.00 7.79
CA GLU A 386 11.87 12.96 9.14
C GLU A 386 10.97 12.13 10.07
N PRO A 387 11.53 11.18 10.85
CA PRO A 387 10.75 10.43 11.82
C PRO A 387 10.06 11.36 12.84
N ILE A 388 8.79 11.10 13.12
CA ILE A 388 8.05 11.84 14.16
C ILE A 388 8.56 11.47 15.56
N TRP A 389 8.89 10.21 15.75
CA TRP A 389 9.52 9.68 16.95
C TRP A 389 10.84 9.01 16.60
N PRO A 390 11.79 8.92 17.55
CA PRO A 390 13.07 8.30 17.29
C PRO A 390 12.92 6.88 16.74
N ILE A 391 13.72 6.56 15.74
CA ILE A 391 13.95 5.20 15.26
C ILE A 391 15.39 4.87 15.62
N VAL A 392 15.60 3.78 16.34
CA VAL A 392 16.92 3.39 16.84
C VAL A 392 17.40 2.12 16.14
N GLU A 393 18.64 2.13 15.69
CA GLU A 393 19.31 0.93 15.22
C GLU A 393 19.58 0.00 16.41
N LYS A 394 19.12 -1.25 16.34
CA LYS A 394 19.42 -2.27 17.36
C LYS A 394 20.13 -3.46 16.73
N PRO A 395 21.12 -4.05 17.42
CA PRO A 395 21.72 -5.30 16.99
C PRO A 395 20.68 -6.41 16.84
N VAL A 396 20.79 -7.19 15.76
CA VAL A 396 19.96 -8.36 15.50
C VAL A 396 20.83 -9.62 15.31
N PRO A 397 20.28 -10.83 15.45
CA PRO A 397 21.05 -12.05 15.23
C PRO A 397 21.63 -12.13 13.80
N ALA A 398 22.87 -12.60 13.68
CA ALA A 398 23.49 -12.86 12.38
C ALA A 398 22.93 -14.16 11.77
N SER A 399 22.94 -14.25 10.43
CA SER A 399 22.62 -15.51 9.75
C SER A 399 23.66 -16.59 10.09
N LYS A 400 23.17 -17.82 10.21
CA LYS A 400 23.97 -19.03 10.35
C LYS A 400 24.10 -19.77 9.01
N ILE A 401 23.44 -19.30 7.95
CA ILE A 401 23.48 -19.92 6.63
C ILE A 401 24.80 -19.56 5.93
N PRO A 402 25.58 -20.55 5.45
CA PRO A 402 26.84 -20.28 4.77
C PRO A 402 26.69 -19.34 3.57
N GLY A 403 27.47 -18.26 3.56
CA GLY A 403 27.48 -17.27 2.48
C GLY A 403 26.42 -16.17 2.59
N GLU A 404 25.50 -16.25 3.56
CA GLU A 404 24.56 -15.17 3.84
C GLU A 404 25.15 -14.16 4.84
N LYS A 405 25.02 -12.87 4.52
CA LYS A 405 25.50 -11.77 5.35
C LYS A 405 24.35 -10.79 5.56
N LEU A 406 23.75 -10.85 6.74
CA LEU A 406 22.70 -9.91 7.15
C LEU A 406 23.31 -8.59 7.62
N SER A 407 22.47 -7.55 7.68
CA SER A 407 22.84 -6.32 8.37
C SER A 407 23.04 -6.56 9.87
N GLU A 408 24.00 -5.87 10.48
CA GLU A 408 24.32 -6.01 11.91
C GLU A 408 23.23 -5.41 12.80
N THR A 409 22.48 -4.43 12.27
CA THR A 409 21.39 -3.77 12.97
C THR A 409 20.14 -3.67 12.11
N GLN A 410 19.00 -3.44 12.77
CA GLN A 410 17.75 -3.09 12.11
C GLN A 410 17.14 -1.84 12.77
N PRO A 411 16.30 -1.09 12.06
CA PRO A 411 15.61 0.07 12.61
C PRO A 411 14.43 -0.36 13.51
N PHE A 412 14.35 0.21 14.71
CA PHE A 412 13.25 0.00 15.64
C PHE A 412 12.58 1.34 15.98
N PRO A 413 11.34 1.61 15.53
CA PRO A 413 10.62 2.80 15.96
C PRO A 413 10.32 2.72 17.45
N THR A 414 10.49 3.84 18.15
CA THR A 414 10.26 3.90 19.61
C THR A 414 8.80 4.15 19.98
N TRP A 415 8.01 4.70 19.05
CA TRP A 415 6.57 4.93 19.22
C TRP A 415 5.91 5.09 17.82
N PRO A 416 4.66 4.62 17.59
CA PRO A 416 3.85 3.75 18.45
C PRO A 416 4.56 2.47 18.91
N LEU A 417 4.18 1.95 20.08
CA LEU A 417 4.64 0.64 20.54
C LEU A 417 4.16 -0.41 19.52
N PRO A 418 4.86 -1.55 19.41
CA PRO A 418 4.41 -2.65 18.57
C PRO A 418 2.95 -3.02 18.88
N PHE A 419 2.16 -3.24 17.84
CA PHE A 419 0.74 -3.59 17.99
C PHE A 419 0.50 -5.10 18.10
N ASP A 420 1.54 -5.90 17.96
CA ASP A 420 1.53 -7.36 18.08
C ASP A 420 2.93 -7.86 18.51
N ASN A 421 3.05 -9.16 18.74
CA ASN A 421 4.27 -9.82 19.18
C ASN A 421 5.44 -9.63 18.20
N GLN A 422 6.66 -9.58 18.75
CA GLN A 422 7.90 -9.29 18.03
C GLN A 422 8.96 -10.36 18.28
N GLY A 423 8.68 -11.56 17.80
CA GLY A 423 9.46 -12.77 18.05
C GLY A 423 8.63 -13.84 18.75
N LEU A 424 9.30 -14.91 19.17
CA LEU A 424 8.69 -16.00 19.90
C LEU A 424 9.62 -16.44 21.04
N SER A 425 9.12 -16.39 22.27
CA SER A 425 9.79 -16.83 23.48
C SER A 425 8.91 -17.82 24.26
N THR A 426 9.46 -18.44 25.30
CA THR A 426 8.68 -19.32 26.19
C THR A 426 7.59 -18.57 26.95
N ASP A 427 7.71 -17.26 27.11
CA ASP A 427 6.73 -16.42 27.81
C ASP A 427 5.50 -16.14 26.95
N ASP A 428 5.63 -16.24 25.62
CA ASP A 428 4.54 -16.08 24.65
C ASP A 428 3.69 -17.35 24.48
N LEU A 429 4.11 -18.46 25.07
CA LEU A 429 3.41 -19.74 24.95
C LEU A 429 2.10 -19.74 25.74
N ILE A 430 1.05 -20.25 25.11
CA ILE A 430 -0.26 -20.48 25.72
C ILE A 430 -0.12 -21.19 27.06
N ASP A 431 -0.78 -20.65 28.09
CA ASP A 431 -0.70 -21.11 29.47
C ASP A 431 -2.07 -21.46 30.08
N PHE A 432 -3.08 -21.74 29.25
CA PHE A 432 -4.44 -22.11 29.70
C PHE A 432 -4.46 -23.23 30.76
N THR A 433 -3.50 -24.16 30.70
CA THR A 433 -3.21 -25.14 31.76
C THR A 433 -1.70 -25.40 31.87
N PRO A 434 -1.19 -25.82 33.04
CA PRO A 434 0.20 -26.23 33.19
C PRO A 434 0.62 -27.34 32.21
N GLU A 435 -0.28 -28.28 31.91
CA GLU A 435 -0.02 -29.40 31.00
C GLU A 435 0.15 -28.95 29.55
N LEU A 436 -0.70 -28.01 29.08
CA LEU A 436 -0.56 -27.43 27.75
C LEU A 436 0.72 -26.61 27.62
N ARG A 437 1.05 -25.79 28.63
CA ARG A 437 2.30 -25.03 28.65
C ARG A 437 3.52 -25.95 28.59
N ALA A 438 3.55 -27.01 29.41
CA ALA A 438 4.64 -27.99 29.41
C ALA A 438 4.80 -28.68 28.05
N ARG A 439 3.69 -29.04 27.39
CA ARG A 439 3.71 -29.62 26.04
C ARG A 439 4.26 -28.64 25.01
N MET A 440 3.87 -27.37 25.08
CA MET A 440 4.38 -26.34 24.16
C MET A 440 5.87 -26.06 24.38
N VAL A 441 6.33 -26.01 25.62
CA VAL A 441 7.76 -25.87 25.95
C VAL A 441 8.55 -27.04 25.38
N GLU A 442 8.03 -28.28 25.47
CA GLU A 442 8.71 -29.44 24.88
C GLU A 442 8.79 -29.36 23.34
N ILE A 443 7.72 -28.92 22.68
CA ILE A 443 7.72 -28.71 21.22
C ILE A 443 8.73 -27.63 20.82
N LEU A 444 8.79 -26.53 21.57
CA LEU A 444 9.64 -25.38 21.23
C LEU A 444 11.13 -25.71 21.23
N LYS A 445 11.57 -26.72 21.99
CA LYS A 445 12.98 -27.16 22.03
C LYS A 445 13.50 -27.62 20.68
N ASP A 446 12.62 -28.05 19.79
CA ASP A 446 13.00 -28.51 18.45
C ASP A 446 13.19 -27.34 17.46
N PHE A 447 12.92 -26.09 17.83
CA PHE A 447 12.95 -24.93 16.93
C PHE A 447 13.93 -23.85 17.41
N ASP A 448 14.59 -23.17 16.48
CA ASP A 448 15.42 -21.98 16.77
C ASP A 448 14.53 -20.74 16.86
N THR A 449 13.90 -20.54 18.02
CA THR A 449 13.04 -19.36 18.26
C THR A 449 13.83 -18.20 18.83
N GLY A 450 13.46 -16.97 18.49
CA GLY A 450 14.19 -15.80 18.92
C GLY A 450 13.40 -14.50 18.81
N PRO A 451 14.10 -13.35 18.95
CA PRO A 451 13.49 -12.04 18.80
C PRO A 451 13.01 -11.82 17.35
N LEU A 452 12.31 -10.70 17.13
CA LEU A 452 12.11 -10.15 15.79
C LEU A 452 13.47 -10.09 15.04
N PHE A 453 13.47 -10.54 13.79
CA PHE A 453 14.66 -10.76 12.95
C PHE A 453 15.54 -11.97 13.32
N GLN A 454 15.02 -12.96 14.05
CA GLN A 454 15.64 -14.30 14.08
C GLN A 454 15.69 -14.85 12.63
N PRO A 455 16.88 -15.12 12.06
CA PRO A 455 16.98 -15.58 10.69
C PRO A 455 16.51 -17.04 10.54
N PRO A 456 16.02 -17.42 9.34
CA PRO A 456 15.70 -18.80 9.04
C PRO A 456 16.96 -19.68 9.05
N LEU A 457 16.77 -20.98 9.26
CA LEU A 457 17.80 -22.00 9.14
C LEU A 457 17.54 -22.87 7.91
N HIS A 458 18.58 -23.53 7.41
CA HIS A 458 18.38 -24.63 6.47
C HIS A 458 17.96 -25.89 7.22
N ARG A 459 17.13 -26.73 6.57
CA ARG A 459 16.53 -27.94 7.16
C ARG A 459 17.56 -28.92 7.74
N ASP A 460 18.75 -29.00 7.14
CA ASP A 460 19.82 -29.93 7.54
C ASP A 460 20.91 -29.22 8.38
N ASN A 461 20.54 -28.22 9.18
CA ASN A 461 21.48 -27.43 9.99
C ASN A 461 22.20 -28.28 11.05
N ASP A 462 23.46 -27.93 11.32
CA ASP A 462 24.32 -28.65 12.27
C ASP A 462 23.83 -28.54 13.73
N GLU A 463 22.91 -27.62 14.03
CA GLU A 463 22.35 -27.40 15.37
C GLU A 463 21.18 -28.36 15.68
N GLY A 464 20.64 -29.05 14.67
CA GLY A 464 19.59 -30.06 14.83
C GLY A 464 18.17 -29.50 15.01
N TYR A 465 17.97 -28.20 14.78
CA TYR A 465 16.64 -27.58 14.80
C TYR A 465 15.82 -27.96 13.56
N LYS A 466 14.49 -28.05 13.73
CA LYS A 466 13.52 -28.49 12.72
C LYS A 466 13.10 -27.41 11.73
#